data_AF-A0A5E7II65-F1
#
_entry.id   AF-A0A5E7II65-F1
#
_cell.length_a   1.000
_cell.length_b   1.000
_cell.length_c   1.000
_cell.angle_alpha   90.00
_cell.angle_beta   90.00
_cell.angle_gamma   90.00
#
_symmetry.space_group_name_H-M   'P 1'
#
loop_
_entity.id
_entity.type
_entity.pdbx_description
1 polymer ?
#
loop_
_entity_poly.entity_id
_entity_poly.type
_entity_poly.pdbx_seq_one_letter_code
_entity_poly.pdbx_strand_id
1 'polypeptide(L)' 'MEEFAVRIYDDEPGTATVSRPTMMSTHICLSMLVEFLQSALAVSAIFLYKGETGCYAEIDLDSLKFKK' A
#
# COMPACT_ATOMS: atom_id res chain seq x y z
N MET A 1 -17.20 4.07 2.97
CA MET A 1 -16.33 2.87 2.91
C MET A 1 -15.29 3.20 1.86
N GLU A 2 -14.00 3.19 2.19
CA GLU A 2 -12.94 3.41 1.20
C GLU A 2 -12.61 2.07 0.53
N GLU A 3 -12.57 2.07 -0.80
CA GLU A 3 -12.25 0.88 -1.60
C GLU A 3 -10.77 0.92 -2.02
N PHE A 4 -10.04 -0.15 -1.70
CA PHE A 4 -8.63 -0.29 -2.07
C PHE A 4 -8.46 -1.17 -3.30
N ALA A 5 -7.77 -0.64 -4.32
CA ALA A 5 -7.44 -1.41 -5.52
C ALA A 5 -5.98 -1.89 -5.44
N VAL A 6 -5.80 -3.13 -4.97
CA VAL A 6 -4.49 -3.76 -4.78
C VAL A 6 -4.16 -4.65 -5.98
N ARG A 7 -2.92 -4.59 -6.44
CA ARG A 7 -2.33 -5.44 -7.48
C ARG A 7 -1.14 -6.18 -6.91
N ILE A 8 -1.06 -7.47 -7.20
CA ILE A 8 0.09 -8.33 -6.89
C ILE A 8 0.51 -8.98 -8.19
N TYR A 9 1.82 -9.06 -8.41
CA TYR A 9 2.41 -9.64 -9.61
C TYR A 9 3.19 -10.89 -9.20
N ASP A 10 3.00 -11.99 -9.94
CA ASP A 10 3.72 -13.25 -9.68
C ASP A 10 5.25 -13.13 -9.79
N ASP A 11 5.74 -12.18 -10.61
CA ASP A 11 7.17 -11.92 -10.80
C ASP A 11 7.80 -11.13 -9.63
N GLU A 12 6.96 -10.51 -8.77
CA GLU A 12 7.39 -9.69 -7.62
C GLU A 12 6.80 -10.23 -6.30
N PRO A 13 7.21 -11.43 -5.85
CA PRO A 13 6.66 -12.05 -4.64
C PRO A 13 6.94 -11.19 -3.40
N GLY A 14 5.95 -11.11 -2.51
CA GLY A 14 6.02 -10.31 -1.30
C GLY A 14 5.78 -8.81 -1.52
N THR A 15 5.42 -8.39 -2.73
CA THR A 15 5.13 -6.99 -3.05
C THR A 15 3.66 -6.78 -3.38
N ALA A 16 3.07 -5.68 -2.88
CA ALA A 16 1.74 -5.25 -3.25
C ALA A 16 1.73 -3.79 -3.74
N THR A 17 1.03 -3.53 -4.83
CA THR A 17 0.85 -2.19 -5.40
C THR A 17 -0.59 -1.72 -5.21
N VAL A 18 -0.78 -0.61 -4.51
CA VAL A 18 -2.08 0.00 -4.21
C VAL A 18 -2.29 1.19 -5.15
N SER A 19 -3.20 1.01 -6.11
CA SER A 19 -3.48 2.00 -7.15
C SER A 19 -4.62 2.96 -6.80
N ARG A 20 -5.47 2.59 -5.85
CA ARG A 20 -6.54 3.43 -5.31
C ARG A 20 -6.76 3.14 -3.81
N PRO A 21 -7.15 4.15 -3.02
CA PRO A 21 -7.30 5.56 -3.40
C PRO A 21 -5.95 6.24 -3.72
N THR A 22 -5.97 7.30 -4.53
CA THR A 22 -4.76 8.03 -5.00
C THR A 22 -4.26 9.07 -3.99
N MET A 23 -5.06 9.31 -2.95
CA MET A 23 -4.71 10.10 -1.78
C MET A 23 -4.53 9.16 -0.61
N MET A 24 -3.62 9.52 0.29
CA MET A 24 -3.38 8.77 1.50
C MET A 24 -4.66 8.78 2.34
N SER A 25 -5.31 7.63 2.43
CA SER A 25 -6.44 7.38 3.31
C SER A 25 -6.08 7.74 4.75
N THR A 26 -7.08 8.00 5.58
CA THR A 26 -6.84 8.22 7.02
C THR A 26 -5.95 7.10 7.59
N HIS A 27 -5.07 7.43 8.55
CA HIS A 27 -4.10 6.49 9.12
C HIS A 27 -4.73 5.14 9.56
N ILE A 28 -5.99 5.17 9.99
CA ILE A 28 -6.77 3.99 10.39
C ILE A 28 -7.06 3.05 9.22
N CYS A 29 -7.41 3.58 8.05
CA CYS A 29 -7.67 2.76 6.86
C CYS A 29 -6.36 2.18 6.30
N LEU A 30 -5.26 2.94 6.36
CA LEU A 30 -3.96 2.47 5.90
C LEU A 30 -3.41 1.36 6.80
N SER A 31 -3.54 1.49 8.12
CA SER A 31 -3.10 0.43 9.05
C SER A 31 -3.85 -0.88 8.79
N MET A 32 -5.19 -0.81 8.63
CA MET A 32 -6.02 -1.98 8.35
C MET A 32 -5.64 -2.64 7.02
N LEU A 33 -5.32 -1.85 5.99
CA LEU A 33 -4.82 -2.37 4.71
C LEU A 33 -3.48 -3.09 4.88
N VAL A 34 -2.52 -2.48 5.60
CA VAL A 34 -1.21 -3.07 5.84
C VAL A 34 -1.33 -4.39 6.60
N GLU A 35 -2.11 -4.42 7.69
CA GLU A 35 -2.37 -5.64 8.46
C GLU A 35 -3.00 -6.74 7.61
N PHE A 36 -3.98 -6.38 6.77
CA PHE A 36 -4.62 -7.33 5.85
C PHE A 36 -3.63 -7.91 4.85
N LEU A 37 -2.81 -7.07 4.20
CA LEU A 37 -1.85 -7.52 3.19
C LEU A 37 -0.71 -8.36 3.78
N GLN A 38 -0.24 -8.02 4.97
CA GLN A 38 0.76 -8.81 5.68
C GLN A 38 0.20 -10.18 6.10
N SER A 39 -1.01 -10.20 6.68
CA SER A 39 -1.63 -11.43 7.19
C SER A 39 -2.11 -12.36 6.08
N ALA A 40 -2.80 -11.83 5.07
CA ALA A 40 -3.41 -12.65 4.03
C ALA A 40 -2.43 -13.04 2.91
N LEU A 41 -1.45 -12.19 2.61
CA LEU A 41 -0.62 -12.29 1.40
C LEU A 41 0.88 -12.29 1.70
N ALA A 42 1.28 -12.29 2.98
CA ALA A 42 2.68 -12.30 3.43
C ALA A 42 3.54 -11.21 2.76
N VAL A 43 2.91 -10.06 2.48
CA VAL A 43 3.56 -8.94 1.80
C VAL A 43 4.56 -8.27 2.74
N SER A 44 5.78 -8.04 2.26
CA SER A 44 6.85 -7.34 2.96
C SER A 44 7.09 -5.92 2.45
N ALA A 45 6.60 -5.59 1.24
CA ALA A 45 6.69 -4.26 0.64
C ALA A 45 5.36 -3.82 0.03
N ILE A 46 4.91 -2.61 0.36
CA ILE A 46 3.67 -2.05 -0.17
C ILE A 46 3.98 -0.73 -0.87
N PHE A 47 3.55 -0.59 -2.11
CA PHE A 47 3.71 0.60 -2.92
C PHE A 47 2.37 1.30 -3.09
N LEU A 48 2.23 2.52 -2.59
CA LEU A 48 1.01 3.31 -2.80
C LEU A 48 1.20 4.30 -3.95
N TYR A 49 0.15 4.50 -4.75
CA TYR A 49 0.13 5.58 -5.72
C TYR A 49 0.09 6.94 -5.01
N LYS A 50 1.14 7.73 -5.21
CA LYS A 50 1.24 9.10 -4.72
C LYS A 50 0.72 10.07 -5.77
N GLY A 51 -0.55 10.45 -5.63
CA GLY A 51 -1.22 11.36 -6.57
C GLY A 51 -0.52 12.71 -6.76
N GLU A 52 0.19 13.21 -5.73
CA GLU A 52 0.93 14.48 -5.79
C GLU A 52 2.10 14.46 -6.80
N THR A 53 2.76 13.30 -6.95
CA THR A 53 3.93 13.14 -7.83
C THR A 53 3.66 12.28 -9.06
N GLY A 54 2.48 11.65 -9.14
CA GLY A 54 2.10 10.77 -10.25
C GLY A 54 2.86 9.45 -10.30
N CYS A 55 3.43 9.00 -9.18
CA CYS A 55 4.29 7.82 -9.10
C CYS A 55 3.87 6.90 -7.95
N TYR A 56 4.29 5.64 -8.00
CA TYR A 56 4.20 4.74 -6.85
C TYR A 56 5.39 4.95 -5.92
N ALA A 57 5.12 4.98 -4.62
CA ALA A 57 6.15 5.09 -3.60
C ALA A 57 5.90 4.03 -2.52
N GLU A 58 6.98 3.41 -2.05
CA GLU A 58 6.90 2.43 -0.98
C GLU A 58 6.46 3.11 0.32
N ILE A 59 5.64 2.43 1.11
CA ILE A 59 5.29 2.86 2.46
C ILE A 59 6.12 2.10 3.50
N ASP A 60 6.53 2.83 4.53
CA ASP A 60 7.07 2.27 5.74
C ASP A 60 5.93 1.63 6.54
N LEU A 61 6.04 0.33 6.83
CA LEU A 61 4.97 -0.46 7.45
C LEU A 61 4.80 -0.17 8.94
N ASP A 62 5.81 0.43 9.59
CA ASP A 62 5.76 0.81 11.00
C ASP A 62 5.22 2.24 11.16
N SER A 63 5.77 3.18 10.40
CA SER A 63 5.41 4.59 10.45
C SER A 63 4.15 4.93 9.66
N LEU A 64 3.72 4.04 8.75
CA LEU A 64 2.61 4.26 7.80
C LEU A 64 2.80 5.55 7.00
N LYS A 65 4.04 5.78 6.53
CA LYS A 65 4.44 6.96 5.75
C LYS A 65 5.18 6.52 4.50
N PHE A 66 5.17 7.34 3.46
CA PHE A 66 6.05 7.09 2.32
C PHE A 66 7.51 7.05 2.75
N LYS A 67 8.24 6.03 2.30
CA LYS A 67 9.70 5.97 2.42
C LYS A 67 10.31 7.13 1.63
N LYS A 68 11.37 7.72 2.19
CA LYS A 68 12.05 8.89 1.65
C LYS A 68 13.13 8.49 0.65
#